data_AF-A0A2U2PM96-F1
#
_entry.id   AF-A0A2U2PM96-F1
#
_cell.length_a   1.000
_cell.length_b   1.000
_cell.length_c   1.000
_cell.angle_alpha   90.00
_cell.angle_beta   90.00
_cell.angle_gamma   90.00
#
_symmetry.space_group_name_H-M   'P 1'
#
loop_
_entity.id
_entity.type
_entity.pdbx_description
1 polymer ?
#
loop_
_entity_poly.entity_id
_entity_poly.type
_entity_poly.pdbx_seq_one_letter_code
_entity_poly.pdbx_strand_id
1 'polypeptide(L)'
;MKKIVYIIITTCSILFMSGCKDMLEAPTQSSLDESVIFSTPALAEGAIAGILQSFGETNSYRGRFLVYYGINTDTEIFNTLRSSSDPKAQLSNYTATPGNTQMNTDNNAWAKFYEAIERANMAIKGIRKYGNVDQNPQMAQILGELLTLRAVVYNDLISVRP
;
A
#
# COMPACT_ATOMS: atom_id res chain seq x y z
N MET A 1 -61.69 -4.22 27.99
CA MET A 1 -61.07 -5.23 27.09
C MET A 1 -60.36 -4.61 25.89
N LYS A 2 -61.00 -3.76 25.07
CA LYS A 2 -60.36 -3.12 23.89
C LYS A 2 -59.07 -2.34 24.22
N LYS A 3 -59.03 -1.59 25.34
CA LYS A 3 -57.85 -0.81 25.77
C LYS A 3 -56.64 -1.69 26.17
N ILE A 4 -56.86 -2.88 26.73
CA ILE A 4 -55.79 -3.81 27.12
C ILE A 4 -55.19 -4.46 25.86
N VAL A 5 -56.02 -4.78 24.86
CA VAL A 5 -55.57 -5.31 23.57
C VAL A 5 -54.66 -4.30 22.85
N TYR A 6 -55.00 -3.00 22.85
CA TYR A 6 -54.14 -1.98 22.26
C TYR A 6 -52.79 -1.85 22.96
N ILE A 7 -52.75 -1.91 24.30
CA ILE A 7 -51.49 -1.86 25.06
C ILE A 7 -50.59 -3.07 24.75
N ILE A 8 -51.16 -4.26 24.64
CA ILE A 8 -50.41 -5.48 24.31
C ILE A 8 -49.83 -5.39 22.89
N ILE A 9 -50.61 -4.91 21.93
CA ILE A 9 -50.15 -4.74 20.54
C ILE A 9 -49.02 -3.72 20.46
N THR A 10 -49.14 -2.57 21.12
CA THR A 10 -48.08 -1.54 21.11
C THR A 10 -46.80 -2.04 21.77
N THR A 11 -46.91 -2.81 22.87
CA THR A 11 -45.74 -3.34 23.58
C THR A 11 -45.04 -4.44 22.76
N CYS A 12 -45.79 -5.31 22.08
CA CYS A 12 -45.23 -6.30 21.14
C CYS A 12 -44.50 -5.62 19.97
N SER A 13 -45.05 -4.55 19.38
CA SER A 13 -44.41 -3.84 18.26
C SER A 13 -43.06 -3.22 18.64
N ILE A 14 -42.91 -2.75 19.87
CA ILE A 14 -41.64 -2.17 20.36
C ILE A 14 -40.58 -3.26 20.56
N LEU A 15 -40.97 -4.46 20.99
CA LEU A 15 -40.06 -5.60 21.17
C LEU A 15 -39.54 -6.13 19.82
N PHE A 16 -40.36 -6.13 18.76
CA PHE A 16 -39.94 -6.55 17.42
C PHE A 16 -38.91 -5.63 16.76
N MET A 17 -38.81 -4.36 17.16
CA MET A 17 -37.81 -3.43 16.63
C MET A 17 -36.41 -3.59 17.26
N SER A 18 -36.28 -4.36 18.34
CA SER A 18 -35.01 -4.52 19.08
C SER A 18 -34.12 -5.68 18.59
N GLY A 19 -34.61 -6.52 17.66
CA GLY A 19 -33.93 -7.75 17.20
C GLY A 19 -33.09 -7.63 15.91
N CYS A 20 -33.15 -6.54 15.17
CA CYS A 20 -32.47 -6.39 13.85
C CYS A 20 -31.01 -5.91 13.93
N LYS A 21 -30.20 -6.42 14.87
CA LYS A 21 -28.76 -6.09 14.86
C LYS A 21 -27.99 -6.85 13.78
N ASP A 22 -28.29 -8.14 13.60
CA ASP A 22 -27.57 -9.02 12.66
C ASP A 22 -27.95 -8.78 11.18
N MET A 23 -28.99 -8.00 10.89
CA MET A 23 -29.39 -7.62 9.53
C MET A 23 -28.60 -6.42 8.99
N LEU A 24 -27.91 -5.66 9.86
CA LEU A 24 -27.14 -4.47 9.47
C LEU A 24 -25.64 -4.76 9.29
N GLU A 25 -25.15 -5.88 9.82
CA GLU A 25 -23.77 -6.33 9.64
C GLU A 25 -23.67 -7.31 8.46
N ALA A 26 -23.84 -6.78 7.25
CA ALA A 26 -23.53 -7.55 6.05
C ALA A 26 -22.00 -7.56 5.84
N PRO A 27 -21.33 -8.73 5.82
CA PRO A 27 -19.91 -8.78 5.52
C PRO A 27 -19.67 -8.28 4.09
N THR A 28 -18.59 -7.52 3.92
CA THR A 28 -18.15 -7.05 2.60
C THR A 28 -17.79 -8.24 1.71
N GLN A 29 -18.62 -8.52 0.71
CA GLN A 29 -18.41 -9.67 -0.21
C GLN A 29 -17.13 -9.55 -1.05
N SER A 30 -16.64 -8.32 -1.28
CA SER A 30 -15.54 -8.04 -2.23
C SER A 30 -14.20 -7.71 -1.57
N SER A 31 -14.14 -7.63 -0.24
CA SER A 31 -12.88 -7.47 0.50
C SER A 31 -12.66 -8.66 1.41
N LEU A 32 -11.53 -9.33 1.23
CA LEU A 32 -11.09 -10.38 2.14
C LEU A 32 -10.60 -9.72 3.42
N ASP A 33 -11.03 -10.26 4.56
CA ASP A 33 -10.51 -9.84 5.86
C ASP A 33 -9.03 -10.22 5.99
N GLU A 34 -8.25 -9.42 6.72
CA GLU A 34 -6.83 -9.69 6.98
C GLU A 34 -6.62 -11.10 7.57
N SER A 35 -7.55 -11.56 8.42
CA SER A 35 -7.49 -12.90 9.01
C SER A 35 -7.59 -14.01 7.98
N VAL A 36 -8.28 -13.78 6.86
CA VAL A 36 -8.40 -14.73 5.76
C VAL A 36 -7.19 -14.64 4.83
N ILE A 37 -6.78 -13.42 4.45
CA ILE A 37 -5.64 -13.20 3.55
C ILE A 37 -4.36 -13.82 4.12
N PHE A 38 -4.11 -13.63 5.42
CA PHE A 38 -2.88 -14.09 6.07
C PHE A 38 -3.02 -15.46 6.76
N SER A 39 -4.11 -16.20 6.48
CA SER A 39 -4.34 -17.54 7.03
C SER A 39 -3.52 -18.63 6.34
N THR A 40 -3.19 -18.45 5.07
CA THR A 40 -2.45 -19.45 4.27
C THR A 40 -1.36 -18.78 3.42
N PRO A 41 -0.23 -19.47 3.17
CA PRO A 41 0.85 -18.92 2.35
C PRO A 41 0.39 -18.50 0.94
N ALA A 42 -0.43 -19.32 0.28
CA ALA A 42 -0.91 -19.04 -1.08
C ALA A 42 -1.71 -17.73 -1.19
N LEU A 43 -2.48 -17.36 -0.15
CA LEU A 43 -3.19 -16.09 -0.12
C LEU A 43 -2.26 -14.93 0.26
N ALA A 44 -1.34 -15.17 1.21
CA ALA A 44 -0.41 -14.17 1.70
C ALA A 44 0.63 -13.74 0.64
N GLU A 45 1.01 -14.63 -0.29
CA GLU A 45 1.93 -14.32 -1.40
C GLU A 45 1.45 -13.15 -2.28
N GLY A 46 0.13 -12.98 -2.42
CA GLY A 46 -0.45 -11.84 -3.15
C GLY A 46 -0.04 -10.48 -2.58
N ALA A 47 0.27 -10.39 -1.29
CA ALA A 47 0.74 -9.15 -0.66
C ALA A 47 2.10 -8.71 -1.21
N ILE A 48 2.99 -9.65 -1.56
CA ILE A 48 4.29 -9.37 -2.16
C ILE A 48 4.10 -8.72 -3.54
N ALA A 49 3.25 -9.32 -4.37
CA ALA A 49 2.91 -8.79 -5.69
C ALA A 49 2.30 -7.38 -5.60
N GLY A 50 1.46 -7.12 -4.59
CA GLY A 50 0.91 -5.80 -4.30
C GLY A 50 1.99 -4.75 -4.01
N ILE A 51 3.04 -5.10 -3.25
CA ILE A 51 4.16 -4.19 -2.99
C ILE A 51 4.97 -3.96 -4.27
N LEU A 52 5.30 -5.03 -5.00
CA LEU A 52 6.07 -4.95 -6.25
C LEU A 52 5.35 -4.14 -7.34
N GLN A 53 4.01 -4.14 -7.35
CA GLN A 53 3.23 -3.30 -8.26
C GLN A 53 3.55 -1.81 -8.07
N SER A 54 3.73 -1.34 -6.83
CA SER A 54 4.09 0.06 -6.55
C SER A 54 5.49 0.43 -7.09
N PHE A 55 6.40 -0.54 -7.17
CA PHE A 55 7.72 -0.39 -7.82
C PHE A 55 7.61 -0.36 -9.35
N GLY A 56 6.77 -1.23 -9.91
CA GLY A 56 6.59 -1.39 -11.36
C GLY A 56 5.89 -0.20 -12.04
N GLU A 57 5.30 0.70 -11.25
CA GLU A 57 4.60 1.88 -11.75
C GLU A 57 5.47 2.75 -12.65
N THR A 58 4.87 3.25 -13.72
CA THR A 58 5.63 3.91 -14.80
C THR A 58 6.24 5.23 -14.32
N ASN A 59 5.52 5.94 -13.46
CA ASN A 59 5.95 7.25 -12.96
C ASN A 59 6.70 7.17 -11.62
N SER A 60 7.05 5.98 -11.15
CA SER A 60 7.65 5.76 -9.83
C SER A 60 9.10 5.28 -9.90
N TYR A 61 9.40 4.18 -9.21
CA TYR A 61 10.68 3.53 -9.10
C TYR A 61 11.25 3.22 -10.50
N ARG A 62 10.47 2.51 -11.33
CA ARG A 62 10.91 2.01 -12.64
C ARG A 62 11.26 3.12 -13.63
N GLY A 63 10.39 4.11 -13.80
CA GLY A 63 10.52 5.08 -14.90
C GLY A 63 11.08 6.45 -14.50
N ARG A 64 11.25 6.73 -13.21
CA ARG A 64 11.79 8.02 -12.75
C ARG A 64 12.97 7.87 -11.80
N PHE A 65 12.83 7.10 -10.73
CA PHE A 65 13.91 6.95 -9.74
C PHE A 65 15.14 6.29 -10.37
N LEU A 66 15.01 5.10 -10.96
CA LEU A 66 16.15 4.39 -11.57
C LEU A 66 16.81 5.12 -12.74
N VAL A 67 16.07 5.98 -13.43
CA VAL A 67 16.53 6.61 -14.69
C VAL A 67 17.20 7.95 -14.44
N TYR A 68 16.71 8.74 -13.47
CA TYR A 68 17.16 10.11 -13.26
C TYR A 68 17.95 10.30 -11.98
N TYR A 69 17.87 9.38 -11.03
CA TYR A 69 18.53 9.52 -9.74
C TYR A 69 19.98 9.04 -9.80
N GLY A 70 20.93 9.92 -9.47
CA GLY A 70 22.36 9.58 -9.39
C GLY A 70 23.07 9.35 -10.73
N ILE A 71 22.45 9.76 -11.85
CA ILE A 71 23.09 9.70 -13.18
C ILE A 71 23.94 10.96 -13.44
N ASN A 72 24.59 11.03 -14.60
CA ASN A 72 25.56 12.06 -14.96
C ASN A 72 26.83 12.02 -14.09
N THR A 73 27.43 10.83 -13.97
CA THR A 73 28.77 10.67 -13.42
C THR A 73 29.85 10.90 -14.50
N ASP A 74 31.10 10.58 -14.20
CA ASP A 74 32.23 10.69 -15.13
C ASP A 74 32.17 9.69 -16.30
N THR A 75 31.28 8.69 -16.24
CA THR A 75 31.16 7.64 -17.26
C THR A 75 29.91 7.72 -18.14
N GLU A 76 28.93 8.56 -17.80
CA GLU A 76 27.69 8.66 -18.55
C GLU A 76 27.07 10.06 -18.51
N ILE A 77 26.23 10.34 -19.50
CA ILE A 77 25.57 11.63 -19.66
C ILE A 77 24.13 11.44 -20.13
N PHE A 78 23.21 12.21 -19.56
CA PHE A 78 21.85 12.31 -20.02
C PHE A 78 21.82 13.07 -21.35
N ASN A 79 21.20 12.46 -22.37
CA ASN A 79 21.28 12.95 -23.75
C ASN A 79 20.89 14.45 -23.91
N THR A 80 19.94 14.95 -23.12
CA THR A 80 19.48 16.35 -23.19
C THR A 80 20.11 17.26 -22.13
N LEU A 81 21.31 16.94 -21.63
CA LEU A 81 22.02 17.67 -20.57
C LEU A 81 21.98 19.20 -20.69
N ARG A 82 22.15 19.72 -21.91
CA ARG A 82 22.25 21.17 -22.18
C ARG A 82 20.90 21.91 -22.09
N SER A 83 19.79 21.18 -22.00
CA SER A 83 18.46 21.77 -21.89
C SER A 83 18.15 22.14 -20.44
N SER A 84 18.26 23.42 -20.11
CA SER A 84 17.93 23.94 -18.77
C SER A 84 16.43 23.95 -18.46
N SER A 85 15.58 23.80 -19.48
CA SER A 85 14.12 23.78 -19.35
C SER A 85 13.51 22.37 -19.33
N ASP A 86 14.27 21.31 -19.64
CA ASP A 86 13.76 19.93 -19.57
C ASP A 86 13.80 19.43 -18.11
N PRO A 87 12.65 19.14 -17.49
CA PRO A 87 12.61 18.65 -16.11
C PRO A 87 13.37 17.35 -15.90
N LYS A 88 13.54 16.52 -16.94
CA LYS A 88 14.38 15.30 -16.87
C LYS A 88 15.85 15.65 -16.75
N ALA A 89 16.32 16.55 -17.61
CA ALA A 89 17.70 17.03 -17.57
C ALA A 89 18.01 17.74 -16.24
N GLN A 90 17.06 18.47 -15.66
CA GLN A 90 17.24 19.11 -14.34
C GLN A 90 17.51 18.09 -13.22
N LEU A 91 16.84 16.94 -13.22
CA LEU A 91 17.08 15.87 -12.25
C LEU A 91 18.48 15.27 -12.42
N SER A 92 18.85 14.95 -13.67
CA SER A 92 20.18 14.42 -13.98
C SER A 92 21.31 15.41 -13.70
N ASN A 93 21.06 16.71 -13.84
CA ASN A 93 22.03 17.79 -13.65
C ASN A 93 22.16 18.27 -12.21
N TYR A 94 21.52 17.63 -11.23
CA TYR A 94 21.55 18.10 -9.84
C TYR A 94 21.01 19.54 -9.69
N THR A 95 20.06 19.92 -10.55
CA THR A 95 19.42 21.26 -10.57
C THR A 95 17.89 21.14 -10.40
N ALA A 96 17.46 20.09 -9.69
CA ALA A 96 16.06 19.81 -9.42
C ALA A 96 15.41 20.98 -8.66
N THR A 97 14.17 21.32 -9.03
CA THR A 97 13.37 22.34 -8.37
C THR A 97 12.15 21.71 -7.70
N PRO A 98 11.57 22.32 -6.66
CA PRO A 98 10.33 21.81 -6.04
C PRO A 98 9.16 21.66 -7.03
N GLY A 99 9.16 22.45 -8.11
CA GLY A 99 8.15 22.41 -9.17
C GLY A 99 8.46 21.43 -10.31
N ASN A 100 9.50 20.60 -10.19
CA ASN A 100 9.89 19.68 -11.26
C ASN A 100 8.76 18.70 -11.58
N THR A 101 8.27 18.70 -12.82
CA THR A 101 7.08 17.92 -13.23
C THR A 101 7.31 16.41 -13.26
N GLN A 102 8.56 15.93 -13.18
CA GLN A 102 8.88 14.51 -12.98
C GLN A 102 8.79 14.10 -11.51
N MET A 103 8.84 15.03 -10.56
CA MET A 103 8.79 14.72 -9.14
C MET A 103 7.58 15.32 -8.43
N ASN A 104 6.86 16.28 -9.02
CA ASN A 104 5.70 16.91 -8.40
C ASN A 104 4.38 16.36 -8.98
N THR A 105 4.15 15.05 -8.81
CA THR A 105 2.90 14.37 -9.19
C THR A 105 2.49 13.34 -8.14
N ASP A 106 1.19 13.05 -8.03
CA ASP A 106 0.65 12.11 -7.03
C ASP A 106 1.11 10.65 -7.22
N ASN A 107 1.63 10.33 -8.40
CA ASN A 107 2.15 9.02 -8.77
C ASN A 107 3.68 9.01 -8.98
N ASN A 108 4.39 9.99 -8.43
CA ASN A 108 5.84 10.07 -8.47
C ASN A 108 6.50 8.92 -7.65
N ALA A 109 7.83 8.87 -7.68
CA ALA A 109 8.61 7.90 -6.90
C ALA A 109 8.32 8.01 -5.39
N TRP A 110 8.32 9.23 -4.84
CA TRP A 110 8.11 9.47 -3.41
C TRP A 110 6.78 8.92 -2.89
N ALA A 111 5.66 9.27 -3.52
CA ALA A 111 4.32 8.81 -3.16
C ALA A 111 4.22 7.29 -3.26
N LYS A 112 4.80 6.69 -4.30
CA LYS A 112 4.78 5.24 -4.50
C LYS A 112 5.69 4.49 -3.54
N PHE A 113 6.77 5.10 -3.04
CA PHE A 113 7.58 4.53 -1.96
C PHE A 113 6.79 4.47 -0.66
N TYR A 114 6.09 5.54 -0.29
CA TYR A 114 5.21 5.50 0.89
C TYR A 114 4.06 4.51 0.73
N GLU A 115 3.46 4.41 -0.46
CA GLU A 115 2.45 3.39 -0.76
C GLU A 115 2.99 1.97 -0.56
N ALA A 116 4.19 1.69 -1.07
CA ALA A 116 4.86 0.40 -0.91
C ALA A 116 5.18 0.09 0.57
N ILE A 117 5.68 1.09 1.31
CA ILE A 117 5.96 0.98 2.74
C ILE A 117 4.67 0.65 3.51
N GLU A 118 3.57 1.32 3.20
CA GLU A 118 2.31 1.10 3.91
C GLU A 118 1.70 -0.27 3.59
N ARG A 119 1.73 -0.68 2.32
CA ARG A 119 1.35 -2.06 1.93
C ARG A 119 2.19 -3.10 2.69
N ALA A 120 3.50 -2.88 2.81
CA ALA A 120 4.37 -3.76 3.58
C ALA A 120 4.04 -3.76 5.08
N ASN A 121 3.75 -2.59 5.67
CA ASN A 121 3.36 -2.49 7.07
C ASN A 121 2.09 -3.29 7.39
N MET A 122 1.05 -3.13 6.56
CA MET A 122 -0.20 -3.87 6.71
C MET A 122 0.03 -5.38 6.59
N ALA A 123 0.80 -5.81 5.58
CA ALA A 123 1.10 -7.22 5.36
C ALA A 123 1.91 -7.84 6.52
N ILE A 124 2.95 -7.14 6.99
CA ILE A 124 3.76 -7.57 8.15
C ILE A 124 2.90 -7.69 9.41
N LYS A 125 2.02 -6.71 9.66
CA LYS A 125 1.09 -6.73 10.79
C LYS A 125 0.15 -7.93 10.71
N GLY A 126 -0.43 -8.17 9.54
CA GLY A 126 -1.33 -9.30 9.30
C GLY A 126 -0.67 -10.66 9.48
N ILE A 127 0.51 -10.87 8.88
CA ILE A 127 1.25 -12.13 9.01
C ILE A 127 1.70 -12.39 10.45
N ARG A 128 2.17 -11.37 11.17
CA ARG A 128 2.53 -11.52 12.59
C ARG A 128 1.34 -11.92 13.46
N LYS A 129 0.14 -11.50 13.09
CA LYS A 129 -1.08 -11.78 13.88
C LYS A 129 -1.71 -13.12 13.52
N TYR A 130 -1.75 -13.49 12.23
CA TYR A 130 -2.56 -14.61 11.75
C TYR A 130 -1.74 -15.73 11.07
N GLY A 131 -0.48 -15.48 10.71
CA GLY A 131 0.30 -16.36 9.84
C GLY A 131 0.96 -17.57 10.53
N ASN A 132 1.01 -17.62 11.87
CA ASN A 132 1.66 -18.69 12.64
C ASN A 132 3.07 -19.04 12.12
N VAL A 133 3.92 -18.01 11.99
CA VAL A 133 5.25 -18.10 11.37
C VAL A 133 6.19 -19.10 12.04
N ASP A 134 6.02 -19.36 13.34
CA ASP A 134 6.88 -20.29 14.10
C ASP A 134 6.67 -21.75 13.69
N GLN A 135 5.47 -22.09 13.20
CA GLN A 135 5.10 -23.45 12.80
C GLN A 135 4.97 -23.60 11.28
N ASN A 136 5.03 -22.49 10.53
CA ASN A 136 4.88 -22.48 9.08
C ASN A 136 6.09 -21.81 8.41
N PRO A 137 7.08 -22.60 7.94
CA PRO A 137 8.28 -22.08 7.28
C PRO A 137 8.00 -21.23 6.04
N GLN A 138 6.96 -21.53 5.27
CA GLN A 138 6.58 -20.73 4.09
C GLN A 138 6.07 -19.36 4.50
N MET A 139 5.26 -19.29 5.56
CA MET A 139 4.81 -18.00 6.09
C MET A 139 5.96 -17.19 6.68
N ALA A 140 6.92 -17.84 7.34
CA ALA A 140 8.14 -17.20 7.81
C ALA A 140 8.98 -16.62 6.66
N GLN A 141 9.08 -17.34 5.53
CA GLN A 141 9.72 -16.85 4.31
C GLN A 141 9.02 -15.59 3.78
N ILE A 142 7.69 -15.62 3.62
CA ILE A 142 6.91 -14.47 3.17
C ILE A 142 7.15 -13.26 4.10
N LEU A 143 7.15 -13.46 5.42
CA LEU A 143 7.46 -12.39 6.36
C LEU A 143 8.87 -11.81 6.12
N GLY A 144 9.87 -12.66 5.86
CA GLY A 144 11.23 -12.22 5.52
C GLY A 144 11.29 -11.39 4.25
N GLU A 145 10.56 -11.80 3.20
CA GLU A 145 10.46 -11.07 1.94
C GLU A 145 9.82 -9.69 2.14
N LEU A 146 8.71 -9.62 2.88
CA LEU A 146 8.04 -8.34 3.19
C LEU A 146 8.93 -7.38 3.98
N LEU A 147 9.66 -7.89 4.98
CA LEU A 147 10.61 -7.11 5.76
C LEU A 147 11.74 -6.56 4.89
N THR A 148 12.26 -7.40 3.98
CA THR A 148 13.32 -7.03 3.05
C THR A 148 12.83 -5.96 2.07
N LEU A 149 11.67 -6.16 1.44
CA LEU A 149 11.07 -5.17 0.54
C LEU A 149 10.89 -3.82 1.24
N ARG A 150 10.34 -3.81 2.45
CA ARG A 150 10.18 -2.58 3.22
C ARG A 150 11.52 -1.90 3.50
N ALA A 151 12.54 -2.66 3.87
CA ALA A 151 13.88 -2.13 4.14
C ALA A 151 14.52 -1.51 2.88
N VAL A 152 14.39 -2.16 1.72
CA VAL A 152 14.86 -1.63 0.44
C VAL A 152 14.19 -0.29 0.12
N VAL A 153 12.86 -0.20 0.25
CA VAL A 153 12.15 1.06 -0.02
C VAL A 153 12.60 2.17 0.92
N TYR A 154 12.76 1.88 2.22
CA TYR A 154 13.27 2.87 3.16
C TYR A 154 14.68 3.34 2.83
N ASN A 155 15.57 2.42 2.45
CA ASN A 155 16.93 2.77 2.04
C ASN A 155 16.94 3.73 0.86
N ASP A 156 16.13 3.44 -0.16
CA ASP A 156 16.04 4.28 -1.35
C ASP A 156 15.40 5.64 -1.02
N LEU A 157 14.37 5.66 -0.17
CA LEU A 157 13.73 6.89 0.28
C LEU A 157 14.68 7.81 1.05
N ILE A 158 15.56 7.26 1.89
CA ILE A 158 16.60 8.02 2.59
C ILE A 158 17.63 8.55 1.58
N SER A 159 17.93 7.76 0.56
CA SER A 159 18.89 8.11 -0.49
C SER A 159 18.39 9.24 -1.38
N VAL A 160 17.07 9.47 -1.49
CA VAL A 160 16.39 10.55 -2.26
C VAL A 160 16.62 11.97 -1.68
N ARG A 161 17.50 12.15 -0.69
CA ARG A 161 17.76 13.47 -0.09
C ARG A 161 18.42 14.43 -1.09
N PRO A 162 17.89 15.66 -1.28
CA PRO A 162 18.52 16.69 -2.11
C PRO A 162 19.88 17.15 -1.58
#